data_AF-K1IVY5-F1
#
_entry.id   AF-K1IVY5-F1
#
_cell.length_a   1.000
_cell.length_b   1.000
_cell.length_c   1.000
_cell.angle_alpha   90.00
_cell.angle_beta   90.00
_cell.angle_gamma   90.00
#
_symmetry.space_group_name_H-M   'P 1'
#
loop_
_entity.id
_entity.type
_entity.pdbx_description
1 polymer ?
#
loop_
_entity_poly.entity_id
_entity_poly.type
_entity_poly.pdbx_seq_one_letter_code
_entity_poly.pdbx_strand_id
1 'polypeptide(L)'
;MISKQFFHTLQAKVREAELETDAELVTVLAPASDGYRYIPTLWAALLAMLTPLLVFQLGFWLGWYEILLVQWSVWLLLSLLFHWTPIKMRLIPKKVRQHRAALMARLQFVEQGLHRTRDRLGVLIFVSAAEHYVEILVDDGIAQHIDNGQWQEIIDDFVARVRNKEIEQGFLECVERVSAILTDAFPATRDQNELPDSLIILDKP
;
A
#
# COMPACT_ATOMS: atom_id res chain seq x y z
N MET A 1 -13.61 6.62 -4.70
CA MET A 1 -13.21 6.51 -6.12
C MET A 1 -12.39 7.73 -6.40
N ILE A 2 -11.21 7.56 -6.97
CA ILE A 2 -10.39 8.68 -7.42
C ILE A 2 -11.06 9.32 -8.63
N SER A 3 -11.08 10.65 -8.67
CA SER A 3 -11.66 11.39 -9.79
C SER A 3 -10.82 11.21 -11.06
N LYS A 4 -11.47 11.08 -12.22
CA LYS A 4 -10.77 11.15 -13.51
C LYS A 4 -10.00 12.47 -13.66
N GLN A 5 -10.51 13.54 -13.06
CA GLN A 5 -9.85 14.84 -13.06
C GLN A 5 -8.51 14.79 -12.31
N PHE A 6 -8.48 14.11 -11.15
CA PHE A 6 -7.25 13.92 -10.39
C PHE A 6 -6.20 13.15 -11.19
N PHE A 7 -6.60 12.09 -11.90
CA PHE A 7 -5.68 11.32 -12.75
C PHE A 7 -4.97 12.23 -13.76
N HIS A 8 -5.73 13.05 -14.49
CA HIS A 8 -5.16 13.99 -15.46
C HIS A 8 -4.29 15.06 -14.81
N THR A 9 -4.68 15.58 -13.64
CA THR A 9 -3.89 16.57 -12.92
C THR A 9 -2.57 15.99 -12.41
N LEU A 10 -2.59 14.77 -11.87
CA LEU A 10 -1.39 14.10 -11.41
C LEU A 10 -0.46 13.77 -12.58
N GLN A 11 -0.99 13.23 -13.67
CA GLN A 11 -0.21 12.95 -14.88
C GLN A 11 0.45 14.22 -15.44
N ALA A 12 -0.27 15.34 -15.48
CA ALA A 12 0.28 16.61 -15.92
C ALA A 12 1.41 17.11 -14.98
N LYS A 13 1.26 16.91 -13.66
CA LYS A 13 2.27 17.28 -12.67
C LYS A 13 3.53 16.42 -12.74
N VAL A 14 3.36 15.11 -12.93
CA VAL A 14 4.48 14.17 -13.14
C VAL A 14 5.25 14.57 -14.40
N ARG A 15 4.54 14.81 -15.50
CA ARG A 15 5.15 15.25 -16.75
C ARG A 15 5.86 16.60 -16.64
N GLU A 16 5.29 17.55 -15.90
CA GLU A 16 5.93 18.84 -15.61
C GLU A 16 7.24 18.63 -14.85
N ALA A 17 7.25 17.75 -13.84
CA ALA A 17 8.45 17.39 -13.10
C ALA A 17 9.52 16.74 -13.99
N GLU A 18 9.15 15.77 -14.83
CA GLU A 18 10.08 15.07 -15.73
C GLU A 18 10.69 15.97 -16.81
N LEU A 19 10.11 17.13 -17.09
CA LEU A 19 10.73 18.14 -17.98
C LEU A 19 11.84 18.93 -17.29
N GLU A 20 11.87 18.96 -15.97
CA GLU A 20 12.82 19.73 -15.16
C GLU A 20 13.97 18.88 -14.62
N THR A 21 13.85 17.55 -14.62
CA THR A 21 14.86 16.61 -14.16
C THR A 21 15.10 15.48 -15.15
N ASP A 22 16.33 14.94 -15.20
CA ASP A 22 16.63 13.71 -15.94
C ASP A 22 16.10 12.43 -15.23
N ALA A 23 15.42 12.57 -14.09
CA ALA A 23 14.83 11.47 -13.33
C ALA A 23 13.40 11.10 -13.79
N GLU A 24 13.10 9.81 -13.78
CA GLU A 24 11.80 9.26 -14.21
C GLU A 24 10.93 8.97 -12.98
N LEU A 25 9.69 9.46 -12.96
CA LEU A 25 8.85 9.44 -11.77
C LEU A 25 7.56 8.65 -12.00
N VAL A 26 7.44 7.50 -11.35
CA VAL A 26 6.23 6.67 -11.44
C VAL A 26 5.44 6.74 -10.13
N THR A 27 4.13 6.90 -10.24
CA THR A 27 3.21 6.93 -9.10
C THR A 27 2.30 5.70 -9.13
N VAL A 28 2.23 4.96 -8.02
CA VAL A 28 1.38 3.77 -7.89
C VAL A 28 0.46 3.90 -6.70
N LEU A 29 -0.83 3.70 -6.93
CA LEU A 29 -1.84 3.60 -5.88
C LEU A 29 -2.43 2.19 -5.82
N ALA A 30 -2.20 1.52 -4.70
CA ALA A 30 -2.87 0.30 -4.32
C ALA A 30 -4.06 0.59 -3.38
N PRO A 31 -5.29 0.18 -3.72
CA PRO A 31 -6.40 0.19 -2.76
C PRO A 31 -6.11 -0.66 -1.53
N ALA A 32 -5.42 -1.79 -1.71
CA ALA A 32 -4.87 -2.66 -0.67
C ALA A 32 -3.70 -3.45 -1.25
N SER A 33 -2.70 -3.76 -0.44
CA SER A 33 -1.51 -4.50 -0.91
C SER A 33 -1.70 -6.02 -0.93
N ASP A 34 -2.64 -6.55 -0.14
CA ASP A 34 -2.96 -8.00 -0.10
C ASP A 34 -4.44 -8.21 0.29
N GLY A 35 -5.01 -9.31 -0.20
CA GLY A 35 -6.34 -9.78 0.15
C GLY A 35 -6.44 -10.38 1.55
N TYR A 36 -5.34 -10.72 2.23
CA TYR A 36 -5.27 -11.27 3.62
C TYR A 36 -6.40 -12.26 4.01
N ARG A 37 -6.95 -13.04 3.08
CA ARG A 37 -8.19 -13.84 3.33
C ARG A 37 -7.98 -14.93 4.38
N TYR A 38 -6.75 -15.43 4.51
CA TYR A 38 -6.39 -16.49 5.44
C TYR A 38 -6.29 -16.03 6.91
N ILE A 39 -6.00 -14.75 7.18
CA ILE A 39 -5.80 -14.28 8.56
C ILE A 39 -7.12 -14.26 9.36
N PRO A 40 -8.22 -13.66 8.84
CA PRO A 40 -9.53 -13.74 9.45
C PRO A 40 -10.03 -15.17 9.70
N THR A 41 -9.86 -16.06 8.71
CA THR A 41 -10.34 -17.45 8.83
C THR A 41 -9.56 -18.25 9.87
N LEU A 42 -8.26 -18.02 10.01
CA LEU A 42 -7.44 -18.62 11.06
C LEU A 42 -7.88 -18.15 12.45
N TRP A 43 -8.09 -16.85 12.64
CA TRP A 43 -8.61 -16.33 13.92
C TRP A 43 -10.00 -16.89 14.25
N ALA A 44 -10.89 -16.96 13.26
CA ALA A 44 -12.21 -17.57 13.43
C ALA A 44 -12.10 -19.05 13.82
N ALA A 45 -11.18 -19.80 13.21
CA ALA A 45 -10.93 -21.21 13.53
C ALA A 45 -10.39 -21.39 14.96
N LEU A 46 -9.39 -20.61 15.36
CA LEU A 46 -8.81 -20.66 16.70
C LEU A 46 -9.86 -20.35 17.78
N LEU A 47 -10.72 -19.36 17.55
CA LEU A 47 -11.80 -19.02 18.48
C LEU A 47 -12.89 -20.09 18.52
N ALA A 48 -13.25 -20.66 17.37
CA ALA A 48 -14.22 -21.75 17.31
C ALA A 48 -13.72 -23.03 18.00
N MET A 49 -12.40 -23.28 18.06
CA MET A 49 -11.85 -24.40 18.83
C MET A 49 -12.10 -24.29 20.34
N LEU A 50 -12.40 -23.09 20.87
CA LEU A 50 -12.76 -22.90 22.27
C LEU A 50 -14.24 -23.22 22.56
N THR A 51 -15.07 -23.42 21.52
CA THR A 51 -16.51 -23.66 21.67
C THR A 51 -16.84 -24.84 22.57
N PRO A 52 -16.25 -26.05 22.42
CA PRO A 52 -16.56 -27.18 23.30
C PRO A 52 -16.25 -26.90 24.77
N LEU A 53 -15.13 -26.21 25.04
CA LEU A 53 -14.74 -25.82 26.39
C LEU A 53 -15.72 -24.83 27.01
N LEU A 54 -16.18 -23.84 26.24
CA LEU A 54 -17.16 -22.85 26.70
C LEU A 54 -18.52 -23.49 26.96
N VAL A 55 -18.98 -24.39 26.11
CA VAL A 55 -20.24 -25.14 26.30
C VAL A 55 -20.22 -25.92 27.60
N PHE A 56 -19.11 -26.62 27.87
CA PHE A 56 -18.90 -27.38 29.10
C PHE A 56 -18.88 -26.46 30.34
N GLN A 57 -18.11 -25.38 30.31
CA GLN A 57 -17.97 -24.45 31.45
C GLN A 57 -19.26 -23.70 31.77
N LEU A 58 -20.08 -23.39 30.76
CA LEU A 58 -21.36 -22.72 30.94
C LEU A 58 -22.49 -23.68 31.36
N GLY A 59 -22.19 -24.98 31.47
CA GLY A 59 -23.15 -25.98 31.96
C GLY A 59 -24.27 -26.32 30.97
N PHE A 60 -24.04 -26.13 29.67
CA PHE A 60 -25.00 -26.53 28.64
C PHE A 60 -24.97 -28.05 28.44
N TRP A 61 -26.15 -28.67 28.39
CA TRP A 61 -26.32 -30.11 28.22
C TRP A 61 -26.52 -30.43 26.73
N LEU A 62 -25.43 -30.35 25.96
CA LEU A 62 -25.45 -30.60 24.51
C LEU A 62 -24.82 -31.95 24.17
N GLY A 63 -25.39 -32.64 23.20
CA GLY A 63 -24.80 -33.84 22.59
C GLY A 63 -23.58 -33.51 21.74
N TRP A 64 -22.74 -34.52 21.45
CA TRP A 64 -21.53 -34.34 20.64
C TRP A 64 -21.79 -33.76 19.25
N TYR A 65 -22.92 -34.14 18.60
CA TYR A 65 -23.32 -33.61 17.30
C TYR A 65 -23.74 -32.13 17.40
N GLU A 66 -24.40 -31.72 18.49
CA GLU A 66 -24.83 -30.35 18.71
C GLU A 66 -23.64 -29.44 18.96
N ILE A 67 -22.65 -29.91 19.74
CA ILE A 67 -21.39 -29.19 19.96
C ILE A 67 -20.68 -28.92 18.63
N LEU A 68 -20.62 -29.92 17.73
CA LEU A 68 -20.01 -29.75 16.40
C LEU A 68 -20.78 -28.72 15.56
N LEU A 69 -22.11 -28.75 15.56
CA LEU A 69 -22.94 -27.77 14.84
C LEU A 69 -22.75 -26.35 15.39
N VAL A 70 -22.70 -26.19 16.72
CA VAL A 70 -22.42 -24.89 17.35
C VAL A 70 -21.01 -24.42 16.98
N GLN A 71 -20.00 -25.30 17.03
CA GLN A 71 -18.62 -24.97 16.65
C GLN A 71 -18.52 -24.50 15.19
N TRP A 72 -19.17 -25.20 14.25
CA TRP A 72 -19.19 -24.79 12.84
C TRP A 72 -19.95 -23.48 12.62
N SER A 73 -21.06 -23.29 13.35
CA SER A 73 -21.84 -22.05 13.29
C SER A 73 -21.04 -20.86 13.83
N VAL A 74 -20.34 -21.02 14.95
CA VAL A 74 -19.45 -20.00 15.53
C VAL A 74 -18.33 -19.67 14.55
N TRP A 75 -17.68 -20.68 13.96
CA TRP A 75 -16.64 -20.46 12.95
C TRP A 75 -17.16 -19.67 11.75
N LEU A 76 -18.32 -20.05 11.21
CA LEU A 76 -18.92 -19.38 10.06
C LEU A 76 -19.29 -17.93 10.38
N LEU A 77 -19.92 -17.69 11.52
CA LEU A 77 -20.29 -16.34 11.97
C LEU A 77 -19.06 -15.46 12.20
N LEU A 78 -18.03 -15.96 12.89
CA LEU A 78 -16.79 -15.24 13.12
C LEU A 78 -16.02 -14.99 11.83
N SER A 79 -16.02 -15.96 10.91
CA SER A 79 -15.42 -15.80 9.58
C SER A 79 -16.10 -14.65 8.85
N LEU A 80 -17.42 -14.64 8.73
CA LEU A 80 -18.17 -13.56 8.08
C LEU A 80 -17.91 -12.20 8.76
N LEU A 81 -17.90 -12.17 10.09
CA LEU A 81 -17.62 -10.96 10.86
C LEU A 81 -16.20 -10.42 10.61
N PHE A 82 -15.19 -11.29 10.65
CA PHE A 82 -13.79 -10.89 10.47
C PHE A 82 -13.41 -10.58 9.02
N HIS A 83 -14.22 -11.00 8.04
CA HIS A 83 -14.05 -10.56 6.65
C HIS A 83 -14.45 -9.10 6.43
N TRP A 84 -15.13 -8.47 7.39
CA TRP A 84 -15.44 -7.06 7.30
C TRP A 84 -14.16 -6.21 7.38
N THR A 85 -13.89 -5.41 6.35
CA THR A 85 -12.66 -4.62 6.14
C THR A 85 -12.12 -3.88 7.38
N PRO A 86 -12.92 -3.15 8.19
CA PRO A 86 -12.38 -2.45 9.36
C PRO A 86 -11.88 -3.41 10.45
N ILE A 87 -12.54 -4.55 10.64
CA ILE A 87 -12.16 -5.56 11.63
C ILE A 87 -10.92 -6.30 11.15
N LYS A 88 -10.93 -6.73 9.89
CA LYS A 88 -9.82 -7.39 9.22
C LYS A 88 -8.51 -6.62 9.38
N MET A 89 -8.52 -5.32 9.06
CA MET A 89 -7.31 -4.48 9.14
C MET A 89 -6.83 -4.23 10.57
N ARG A 90 -7.72 -4.36 11.57
CA ARG A 90 -7.34 -4.27 12.98
C ARG A 90 -6.75 -5.57 13.53
N LEU A 91 -7.20 -6.72 13.02
CA LEU A 91 -6.69 -8.04 13.40
C LEU A 91 -5.27 -8.30 12.87
N ILE A 92 -4.89 -7.68 11.76
CA ILE A 92 -3.59 -7.92 11.14
C ILE A 92 -2.50 -7.06 11.82
N PRO A 93 -1.41 -7.68 12.33
CA PRO A 93 -0.31 -6.95 12.92
C PRO A 93 0.27 -5.90 11.97
N LYS A 94 0.61 -4.71 12.49
CA LYS A 94 1.15 -3.59 11.69
C LYS A 94 2.39 -4.02 10.88
N LYS A 95 3.30 -4.77 11.50
CA LYS A 95 4.52 -5.28 10.82
C LYS A 95 4.22 -6.14 9.60
N VAL A 96 3.19 -6.98 9.67
CA VAL A 96 2.80 -7.85 8.55
C VAL A 96 2.25 -7.01 7.40
N ARG A 97 1.37 -6.04 7.71
CA ARG A 97 0.82 -5.12 6.70
C ARG A 97 1.90 -4.31 6.01
N GLN A 98 2.81 -3.72 6.79
CA GLN A 98 3.94 -2.94 6.25
C GLN A 98 4.86 -3.81 5.40
N HIS A 99 5.18 -5.02 5.84
CA HIS A 99 6.03 -5.93 5.07
C HIS A 99 5.39 -6.34 3.73
N ARG A 100 4.08 -6.64 3.72
CA ARG A 100 3.34 -6.96 2.50
C ARG A 100 3.28 -5.78 1.54
N ALA A 101 3.02 -4.58 2.06
CA ALA A 101 3.01 -3.36 1.27
C ALA A 101 4.39 -3.04 0.67
N ALA A 102 5.47 -3.18 1.47
CA ALA A 102 6.83 -2.98 0.99
C ALA A 102 7.22 -3.99 -0.11
N LEU A 103 6.81 -5.25 0.04
CA LEU A 103 7.02 -6.25 -1.02
C LEU A 103 6.28 -5.86 -2.31
N MET A 104 5.04 -5.38 -2.19
CA MET A 104 4.26 -4.93 -3.35
C MET A 104 4.91 -3.72 -4.02
N ALA A 105 5.38 -2.74 -3.26
CA ALA A 105 6.11 -1.59 -3.78
C ALA A 105 7.35 -2.01 -4.58
N ARG A 106 8.15 -2.94 -4.05
CA ARG A 106 9.34 -3.49 -4.75
C ARG A 106 8.98 -4.26 -6.01
N LEU A 107 7.89 -5.04 -5.98
CA LEU A 107 7.41 -5.74 -7.17
C LEU A 107 7.03 -4.73 -8.26
N GLN A 108 6.31 -3.67 -7.90
CA GLN A 108 5.96 -2.60 -8.83
C GLN A 108 7.19 -1.87 -9.36
N PHE A 109 8.20 -1.61 -8.53
CA PHE A 109 9.45 -1.00 -8.98
C PHE A 109 10.14 -1.81 -10.10
N VAL A 110 10.11 -3.13 -9.98
CA VAL A 110 10.66 -4.04 -11.00
C VAL A 110 9.72 -4.15 -12.21
N GLU A 111 8.42 -4.28 -11.99
CA GLU A 111 7.41 -4.44 -13.05
C GLU A 111 7.35 -3.21 -13.96
N GLN A 112 7.49 -2.01 -13.41
CA GLN A 112 7.54 -0.76 -14.16
C GLN A 112 8.90 -0.48 -14.79
N GLY A 113 9.92 -1.31 -14.55
CA GLY A 113 11.21 -1.18 -15.21
C GLY A 113 12.07 0.00 -14.75
N LEU A 114 11.78 0.62 -13.59
CA LEU A 114 12.52 1.78 -13.06
C LEU A 114 14.03 1.53 -12.90
N HIS A 115 14.40 0.27 -12.63
CA HIS A 115 15.77 -0.23 -12.54
C HIS A 115 16.53 -0.32 -13.89
N ARG A 116 15.86 -0.06 -15.02
CA ARG A 116 16.42 -0.16 -16.38
C ARG A 116 16.67 1.18 -17.04
N THR A 117 16.38 2.28 -16.34
CA THR A 117 16.68 3.63 -16.82
C THR A 117 18.18 3.77 -17.05
N ARG A 118 18.58 4.50 -18.08
CA ARG A 118 20.00 4.55 -18.51
C ARG A 118 20.94 5.03 -17.42
N ASP A 119 20.52 6.07 -16.71
CA ASP A 119 21.30 6.71 -15.65
C ASP A 119 20.90 6.21 -14.24
N ARG A 120 20.03 5.19 -14.16
CA ARG A 120 19.49 4.66 -12.90
C ARG A 120 18.85 5.76 -12.04
N LEU A 121 18.04 6.58 -12.69
CA LEU A 121 17.34 7.72 -12.08
C LEU A 121 15.82 7.44 -11.96
N GLY A 122 15.45 6.19 -11.71
CA GLY A 122 14.05 5.82 -11.50
C GLY A 122 13.58 6.06 -10.08
N VAL A 123 12.42 6.70 -9.91
CA VAL A 123 11.74 6.90 -8.63
C VAL A 123 10.31 6.36 -8.68
N LEU A 124 9.92 5.61 -7.66
CA LEU A 124 8.58 5.11 -7.44
C LEU A 124 7.99 5.71 -6.17
N ILE A 125 6.85 6.38 -6.31
CA ILE A 125 6.01 6.78 -5.18
C ILE A 125 4.88 5.76 -5.04
N PHE A 126 4.98 4.89 -4.05
CA PHE A 126 4.00 3.84 -3.79
C PHE A 126 3.11 4.18 -2.59
N VAL A 127 1.79 4.04 -2.77
CA VAL A 127 0.81 4.27 -1.72
C VAL A 127 -0.15 3.09 -1.61
N SER A 128 -0.30 2.55 -0.40
CA SER A 128 -1.34 1.58 -0.08
C SER A 128 -2.38 2.18 0.86
N ALA A 129 -3.59 2.38 0.33
CA ALA A 129 -4.66 3.08 1.03
C ALA A 129 -5.17 2.31 2.26
N ALA A 130 -5.34 0.98 2.18
CA ALA A 130 -5.89 0.21 3.29
C ALA A 130 -4.90 0.00 4.45
N GLU A 131 -3.60 -0.07 4.15
CA GLU A 131 -2.53 -0.20 5.13
C GLU A 131 -2.07 1.15 5.71
N HIS A 132 -2.53 2.27 5.14
CA HIS A 132 -1.98 3.61 5.39
C HIS A 132 -0.46 3.62 5.27
N TYR A 133 0.03 3.06 4.17
CA TYR A 133 1.45 2.86 3.91
C TYR A 133 1.88 3.69 2.71
N VAL A 134 3.00 4.38 2.84
CA VAL A 134 3.64 5.14 1.77
C VAL A 134 5.11 4.75 1.77
N GLU A 135 5.67 4.54 0.59
CA GLU A 135 7.09 4.27 0.41
C GLU A 135 7.56 4.95 -0.87
N ILE A 136 8.71 5.61 -0.79
CA ILE A 136 9.42 6.16 -1.96
C ILE A 136 10.61 5.23 -2.20
N LEU A 137 10.61 4.56 -3.35
CA LEU A 137 11.72 3.71 -3.78
C LEU A 137 12.49 4.44 -4.88
N VAL A 138 13.80 4.51 -4.73
CA VAL A 138 14.69 5.15 -5.71
C VAL A 138 15.73 4.15 -6.19
N ASP A 139 16.16 4.29 -7.43
CA ASP A 139 17.23 3.49 -8.01
C ASP A 139 18.62 3.92 -7.49
N ASP A 140 19.64 3.11 -7.75
CA ASP A 140 21.00 3.26 -7.23
C ASP A 140 21.62 4.62 -7.57
N GLY A 141 21.30 5.20 -8.73
CA GLY A 141 21.86 6.49 -9.17
C GLY A 141 21.43 7.64 -8.26
N ILE A 142 20.18 7.63 -7.80
CA ILE A 142 19.63 8.63 -6.88
C ILE A 142 20.06 8.33 -5.44
N ALA A 143 20.01 7.06 -5.04
CA ALA A 143 20.34 6.65 -3.67
C ALA A 143 21.77 7.02 -3.24
N GLN A 144 22.69 7.15 -4.19
CA GLN A 144 24.08 7.55 -3.91
C GLN A 144 24.24 9.06 -3.67
N HIS A 145 23.31 9.88 -4.15
CA HIS A 145 23.41 11.34 -4.12
C HIS A 145 22.48 11.99 -3.10
N ILE A 146 21.38 11.31 -2.73
CA ILE A 146 20.33 11.86 -1.87
C ILE A 146 20.16 11.01 -0.61
N ASP A 147 20.21 11.65 0.56
CA ASP A 147 20.04 10.95 1.84
C ASP A 147 18.58 10.56 2.10
N ASN A 148 18.41 9.40 2.74
CA ASN A 148 17.09 8.86 3.05
C ASN A 148 16.29 9.73 4.04
N GLY A 149 16.95 10.61 4.81
CA GLY A 149 16.26 11.53 5.72
C GLY A 149 15.30 12.49 5.02
N GLN A 150 15.62 12.93 3.79
CA GLN A 150 14.77 13.86 3.05
C GLN A 150 13.45 13.22 2.60
N TRP A 151 13.48 11.94 2.23
CA TRP A 151 12.28 11.19 1.86
C TRP A 151 11.37 10.95 3.06
N GLN A 152 11.94 10.70 4.24
CA GLN A 152 11.18 10.33 5.43
C GLN A 152 10.18 11.42 5.85
N GLU A 153 10.55 12.69 5.75
CA GLU A 153 9.65 13.81 6.06
C GLU A 153 8.44 13.84 5.10
N ILE A 154 8.70 13.70 3.80
CA ILE A 154 7.65 13.65 2.76
C ILE A 154 6.72 12.45 2.99
N ILE A 155 7.30 11.29 3.34
CA ILE A 155 6.56 10.06 3.63
C ILE A 155 5.66 10.27 4.86
N ASP A 156 6.17 10.84 5.95
CA ASP A 156 5.40 11.02 7.18
C ASP A 156 4.21 11.97 6.99
N ASP A 157 4.40 13.07 6.25
CA ASP A 157 3.33 13.99 5.87
C ASP A 157 2.29 13.32 4.98
N PHE A 158 2.73 12.52 4.01
CA PHE A 158 1.81 11.82 3.13
C PHE A 158 1.02 10.74 3.89
N VAL A 159 1.67 9.98 4.78
CA VAL A 159 1.00 9.01 5.66
C VAL A 159 -0.07 9.70 6.51
N ALA A 160 0.18 10.91 7.02
CA ALA A 160 -0.81 11.68 7.77
C ALA A 160 -2.04 12.03 6.91
N ARG A 161 -1.83 12.49 5.67
CA ARG A 161 -2.93 12.80 4.72
C ARG A 161 -3.71 11.57 4.30
N VAL A 162 -3.05 10.44 4.06
CA VAL A 162 -3.70 9.16 3.75
C VAL A 162 -4.63 8.74 4.89
N ARG A 163 -4.22 8.92 6.16
CA ARG A 163 -5.07 8.65 7.33
C ARG A 163 -6.30 9.56 7.41
N ASN A 164 -6.20 10.79 6.90
CA ASN A 164 -7.31 11.74 6.81
C ASN A 164 -8.20 11.55 5.56
N LYS A 165 -7.92 10.53 4.73
CA LYS A 165 -8.58 10.26 3.44
C LYS A 165 -8.32 11.32 2.37
N GLU A 166 -7.24 12.07 2.49
CA GLU A 166 -6.80 13.13 1.57
C GLU A 166 -5.71 12.63 0.61
N ILE A 167 -5.95 11.47 -0.02
CA ILE A 167 -4.94 10.78 -0.85
C ILE A 167 -4.56 11.63 -2.07
N GLU A 168 -5.54 12.27 -2.71
CA GLU A 168 -5.31 13.08 -3.91
C GLU A 168 -4.37 14.25 -3.64
N GLN A 169 -4.63 15.02 -2.58
CA GLN A 169 -3.77 16.14 -2.18
C GLN A 169 -2.38 15.65 -1.75
N GLY A 170 -2.32 14.54 -1.02
CA GLY A 170 -1.03 13.96 -0.60
C GLY A 170 -0.16 13.54 -1.77
N PHE A 171 -0.73 13.00 -2.86
CA PHE A 171 0.04 12.69 -4.06
C PHE A 171 0.61 13.94 -4.74
N LEU A 172 -0.21 14.98 -4.92
CA LEU A 172 0.22 16.21 -5.60
C LEU A 172 1.38 16.88 -4.85
N GLU A 173 1.26 17.01 -3.53
CA GLU A 173 2.30 17.59 -2.68
C GLU A 173 3.55 16.70 -2.62
N CYS A 174 3.38 15.38 -2.56
CA CYS A 174 4.50 14.43 -2.60
C CYS A 174 5.28 14.57 -3.90
N VAL A 175 4.59 14.58 -5.05
CA VAL A 175 5.22 14.76 -6.36
C VAL A 175 5.96 16.09 -6.44
N GLU A 176 5.35 17.19 -5.97
CA GLU A 176 5.97 18.52 -5.98
C GLU A 176 7.24 18.59 -5.11
N ARG A 177 7.23 17.98 -3.92
CA ARG A 177 8.41 17.95 -3.04
C ARG A 177 9.50 17.05 -3.58
N VAL A 178 9.14 15.88 -4.11
CA VAL A 178 10.09 14.94 -4.71
C VAL A 178 10.70 15.57 -5.97
N SER A 179 9.91 16.20 -6.82
CA SER A 179 10.42 16.86 -8.03
C SER A 179 11.39 17.98 -7.70
N ALA A 180 11.09 18.83 -6.71
CA ALA A 180 12.01 19.90 -6.30
C ALA A 180 13.39 19.35 -5.86
N ILE A 181 13.41 18.25 -5.09
CA ILE A 181 14.65 17.59 -4.67
C ILE A 181 15.41 17.01 -5.88
N LEU A 182 14.69 16.40 -6.82
CA LEU A 182 15.29 15.80 -8.02
C LEU A 182 15.83 16.85 -8.98
N THR A 183 15.12 17.95 -9.20
CA THR A 183 15.55 19.06 -10.07
C THR A 183 16.84 19.71 -9.54
N ASP A 184 16.99 19.86 -8.22
CA ASP A 184 18.20 20.40 -7.62
C ASP A 184 19.42 19.46 -7.78
N ALA A 185 19.20 18.14 -7.72
CA ALA A 185 20.27 17.14 -7.78
C ALA A 185 20.62 16.70 -9.22
N PHE A 186 19.62 16.61 -10.09
CA PHE A 186 19.68 16.04 -11.44
C PHE A 186 18.88 16.93 -12.42
N PRO A 187 19.33 18.15 -12.71
CA PRO A 187 18.61 19.06 -13.60
C PRO A 187 18.52 18.49 -15.02
N ALA A 188 17.42 18.80 -15.73
CA ALA A 188 17.19 18.31 -17.09
C ALA A 188 18.34 18.69 -18.03
N THR A 189 19.05 17.68 -18.53
CA THR A 189 20.11 17.82 -19.52
C THR A 189 19.62 17.39 -20.90
N ARG A 190 18.60 16.52 -20.95
CA ARG A 190 18.03 15.97 -22.20
C ARG A 190 16.53 15.75 -22.06
N ASP A 191 15.79 16.02 -23.12
CA ASP A 191 14.38 15.60 -23.22
C ASP A 191 14.35 14.13 -23.65
N GLN A 192 14.26 13.22 -22.68
CA GLN A 192 14.03 11.80 -22.89
C GLN A 192 12.97 11.33 -21.91
N ASN A 193 11.91 10.75 -22.44
CA ASN A 193 10.87 10.09 -21.68
C ASN A 193 11.06 8.58 -21.89
N GLU A 194 11.69 7.93 -20.91
CA GLU A 194 12.04 6.50 -20.94
C GLU A 194 10.88 5.62 -20.43
N LEU A 195 9.99 6.15 -19.57
CA LEU A 195 8.83 5.44 -19.02
C LEU A 195 7.52 6.21 -19.23
N PRO A 196 6.40 5.52 -19.51
CA PRO A 196 5.13 6.20 -19.73
C PRO A 196 4.59 6.85 -18.44
N ASP A 197 4.44 8.18 -18.44
CA ASP A 197 3.87 8.98 -17.35
C ASP A 197 2.44 8.54 -17.10
N SER A 198 2.26 7.70 -16.09
CA SER A 198 0.94 7.19 -15.73
C SER A 198 0.87 6.90 -14.24
N LEU A 199 -0.21 7.41 -13.63
CA LEU A 199 -0.65 6.92 -12.33
C LEU A 199 -1.16 5.49 -12.51
N ILE A 200 -0.53 4.52 -11.88
CA ILE A 200 -0.97 3.13 -11.96
C ILE A 200 -1.84 2.84 -10.75
N ILE A 201 -3.15 2.71 -11.01
CA ILE A 201 -4.10 2.26 -9.99
C ILE A 201 -4.18 0.74 -10.10
N LEU A 202 -3.71 0.05 -9.07
CA LEU A 202 -3.81 -1.40 -9.01
C LEU A 202 -5.24 -1.80 -8.68
N ASP A 203 -5.73 -2.85 -9.36
CA ASP A 203 -7.00 -3.45 -9.01
C ASP A 203 -6.93 -4.14 -7.65
N LYS A 204 -8.10 -4.32 -7.02
CA LYS A 204 -8.17 -5.05 -5.74
C LYS A 204 -7.65 -6.49 -5.92
N PRO A 205 -6.86 -7.01 -4.97
CA PRO A 205 -6.40 -8.41 -4.96
C PRO A 205 -7.52 -9.42 -4.65
#